data_AF-A0A6G3TFK5-F1
#
_entry.id   AF-A0A6G3TFK5-F1
#
_cell.length_a   1.000
_cell.length_b   1.000
_cell.length_c   1.000
_cell.angle_alpha   90.00
_cell.angle_beta   90.00
_cell.angle_gamma   90.00
#
_symmetry.space_group_name_H-M   'P 1'
#
loop_
_entity.id
_entity.type
_entity.pdbx_description
1 polymer ?
#
loop_
_entity_poly.entity_id
_entity_poly.type
_entity_poly.pdbx_seq_one_letter_code
_entity_poly.pdbx_strand_id
1 'polypeptide(L)' 'MDEARAREVLAAAEVLPGPASEARLLALGENAVFGAGDLAVKVGRDAELLGRARRELAVALWLEEAGVPAVRAAE' A
#
# COMPACT_ATOMS: atom_id res chain seq x y z
N MET A 1 -4.05 -5.10 -14.00
CA MET A 1 -2.61 -4.89 -13.75
C MET A 1 -2.02 -6.21 -13.29
N ASP A 2 -0.86 -6.58 -13.80
CA ASP A 2 -0.09 -7.75 -13.35
C ASP A 2 0.98 -7.35 -12.32
N GLU A 3 1.69 -8.33 -11.77
CA GLU A 3 2.74 -8.06 -10.78
C GLU A 3 3.87 -7.21 -11.36
N ALA A 4 4.26 -7.43 -12.61
CA ALA A 4 5.35 -6.71 -13.26
C ALA A 4 5.07 -5.20 -13.29
N ARG A 5 3.89 -4.82 -13.79
CA ARG A 5 3.47 -3.42 -13.80
C ARG A 5 3.33 -2.84 -12.39
N ALA A 6 2.86 -3.62 -11.43
CA ALA A 6 2.76 -3.17 -10.04
C ALA A 6 4.14 -2.89 -9.42
N ARG A 7 5.16 -3.72 -9.74
CA ARG A 7 6.55 -3.51 -9.32
C ARG A 7 7.19 -2.28 -9.95
N GLU A 8 6.89 -1.99 -11.21
CA GLU A 8 7.34 -0.74 -11.86
C GLU A 8 6.81 0.49 -11.12
N VAL A 9 5.51 0.50 -10.79
CA VAL A 9 4.90 1.60 -10.03
C VAL A 9 5.50 1.69 -8.62
N LEU A 10 5.71 0.56 -7.96
CA LEU A 10 6.35 0.52 -6.64
C LEU A 10 7.77 1.08 -6.66
N ALA A 11 8.57 0.71 -7.66
CA ALA A 11 9.92 1.23 -7.85
C ALA A 11 9.91 2.75 -8.12
N ALA A 12 8.99 3.22 -8.97
CA ALA A 12 8.87 4.63 -9.31
C ALA A 12 8.34 5.50 -8.16
N ALA A 13 7.68 4.91 -7.16
CA ALA A 13 7.14 5.63 -6.02
C ALA A 13 8.19 5.98 -4.96
N GLU A 14 9.35 5.31 -4.96
CA GLU A 14 10.45 5.55 -4.01
C GLU A 14 10.02 5.53 -2.52
N VAL A 15 8.98 4.75 -2.19
CA VAL A 15 8.40 4.65 -0.83
C VAL A 15 8.99 3.53 0.02
N LEU A 16 9.91 2.74 -0.54
CA LEU A 16 10.50 1.59 0.15
C LEU A 16 11.87 1.96 0.74
N PRO A 17 12.24 1.40 1.90
CA PRO A 17 13.58 1.58 2.48
C PRO A 17 14.68 0.85 1.69
N GLY A 18 14.31 0.02 0.72
CA GLY A 18 15.20 -0.78 -0.12
C GLY A 18 14.61 -1.00 -1.52
N PRO A 19 15.26 -1.80 -2.38
CA PRO A 19 14.82 -1.96 -3.76
C PRO A 19 13.48 -2.68 -3.86
N ALA A 20 12.63 -2.26 -4.80
CA ALA A 20 11.31 -2.87 -5.03
C ALA A 20 11.36 -4.37 -5.38
N SER A 21 12.50 -4.87 -5.84
CA SER A 21 12.73 -6.30 -6.07
C SER A 21 12.74 -7.13 -4.78
N GLU A 22 13.10 -6.53 -3.64
CA GLU A 22 13.12 -7.20 -2.34
C GLU A 22 11.74 -7.20 -1.65
N ALA A 23 10.82 -6.35 -2.11
CA ALA A 23 9.46 -6.33 -1.58
C ALA A 23 8.70 -7.61 -1.97
N ARG A 24 8.15 -8.29 -0.96
CA ARG A 24 7.41 -9.54 -1.11
C ARG A 24 5.97 -9.24 -1.56
N LEU A 25 5.53 -9.84 -2.67
CA LEU A 25 4.11 -9.81 -3.03
C LEU A 25 3.31 -10.67 -2.03
N LEU A 26 2.36 -10.05 -1.35
CA LEU A 26 1.48 -10.67 -0.36
C LEU A 26 0.11 -11.02 -0.96
N ALA A 27 -0.41 -10.16 -1.82
CA ALA A 27 -1.69 -10.37 -2.50
C ALA A 27 -1.72 -9.67 -3.86
N LEU A 28 -2.43 -10.24 -4.82
CA LEU A 28 -2.67 -9.66 -6.14
C LEU A 28 -4.16 -9.74 -6.46
N GLY A 29 -4.84 -8.59 -6.48
CA GLY A 29 -6.27 -8.49 -6.75
C GLY A 29 -6.66 -7.09 -7.23
N GLU A 30 -7.57 -6.43 -6.50
CA GLU A 30 -7.89 -5.00 -6.76
C GLU A 30 -6.65 -4.11 -6.59
N ASN A 31 -5.83 -4.44 -5.59
CA ASN A 31 -4.49 -3.90 -5.40
C ASN A 31 -3.46 -5.05 -5.48
N ALA A 32 -2.24 -4.74 -5.90
CA ALA A 32 -1.08 -5.53 -5.53
C ALA A 32 -0.59 -5.05 -4.16
N VAL A 33 -0.42 -5.96 -3.20
CA VAL A 33 0.05 -5.63 -1.85
C VAL A 33 1.45 -6.17 -1.68
N PHE A 34 2.41 -5.28 -1.40
CA PHE A 34 3.81 -5.63 -1.18
C PHE A 34 4.19 -5.40 0.28
N GLY A 35 4.93 -6.34 0.88
CA GLY A 35 5.51 -6.20 2.21
C GLY A 35 7.01 -5.95 2.15
N ALA A 36 7.50 -5.03 2.98
CA ALA A 36 8.91 -4.73 3.18
C ALA A 36 9.17 -4.44 4.68
N GLY A 37 9.59 -5.46 5.44
CA GLY A 37 9.63 -5.37 6.90
C GLY A 37 8.23 -5.13 7.47
N ASP A 38 8.08 -4.08 8.26
CA ASP A 38 6.80 -3.67 8.86
C ASP A 38 5.95 -2.77 7.94
N LEU A 39 6.45 -2.42 6.74
CA LEU A 39 5.74 -1.62 5.77
C LEU A 39 4.93 -2.49 4.80
N ALA A 40 3.67 -2.12 4.60
CA ALA A 40 2.83 -2.66 3.53
C ALA A 40 2.48 -1.56 2.52
N VAL A 41 2.74 -1.79 1.23
CA VAL A 41 2.41 -0.88 0.13
C VAL A 41 1.31 -1.48 -0.73
N LYS A 42 0.24 -0.73 -0.97
CA LYS A 42 -0.86 -1.10 -1.86
C LYS A 42 -0.73 -0.34 -3.18
N VAL A 43 -0.50 -1.05 -4.27
CA VAL A 43 -0.49 -0.48 -5.62
C VAL A 43 -1.84 -0.75 -6.28
N GLY A 44 -2.61 0.32 -6.49
CA GLY A 44 -3.92 0.25 -7.14
C GLY A 44 -3.82 -0.08 -8.62
N ARG A 45 -4.76 -0.88 -9.12
CA ARG A 45 -4.86 -1.21 -10.56
C ARG A 45 -5.34 -0.05 -11.44
N ASP A 46 -5.95 0.98 -10.83
CA ASP A 46 -6.52 2.14 -11.49
C ASP A 46 -6.43 3.38 -10.57
N ALA A 47 -6.30 4.57 -11.16
CA ALA A 47 -6.29 5.85 -10.45
C ALA A 47 -7.60 6.16 -9.72
N GLU A 48 -8.73 5.61 -10.17
CA GLU A 48 -10.03 5.71 -9.48
C GLU A 48 -9.99 5.19 -8.04
N LEU A 49 -9.06 4.27 -7.72
CA LEU A 49 -8.87 3.75 -6.37
C LEU A 49 -8.26 4.76 -5.40
N LEU A 50 -7.72 5.90 -5.88
CA LEU A 50 -7.10 6.91 -5.01
C LEU A 50 -8.09 7.47 -3.97
N GLY A 51 -9.34 7.74 -4.39
CA GLY A 51 -10.37 8.22 -3.47
C GLY A 51 -10.69 7.21 -2.37
N ARG A 52 -10.69 5.92 -2.73
CA ARG A 52 -10.89 4.82 -1.78
C ARG A 52 -9.70 4.66 -0.83
N ALA A 53 -8.47 4.72 -1.34
CA ALA A 53 -7.26 4.65 -0.52
C ALA A 53 -7.20 5.78 0.52
N ARG A 54 -7.53 7.02 0.11
CA ARG A 54 -7.63 8.16 1.05
C ARG A 54 -8.68 7.94 2.14
N ARG A 55 -9.85 7.40 1.76
CA ARG A 55 -10.91 7.07 2.73
C ARG A 55 -10.48 5.96 3.68
N GLU A 56 -9.77 4.94 3.20
CA GLU A 56 -9.26 3.84 4.03
C GLU A 56 -8.30 4.38 5.11
N LEU A 57 -7.36 5.25 4.73
CA LEU A 57 -6.47 5.90 5.71
C LEU A 57 -7.23 6.80 6.69
N ALA A 58 -8.21 7.57 6.22
CA ALA A 58 -9.02 8.41 7.10
C ALA A 58 -9.81 7.58 8.14
N VAL A 59 -10.36 6.44 7.72
CA VAL A 59 -11.05 5.50 8.62
C VAL A 59 -10.07 4.87 9.61
N ALA A 60 -8.87 4.50 9.16
CA ALA A 60 -7.85 3.91 10.02
C ALA A 60 -7.39 4.89 11.12
N LEU A 61 -7.20 6.17 10.77
CA LEU A 61 -6.91 7.23 11.75
C LEU A 61 -8.05 7.41 12.75
N TRP A 62 -9.30 7.45 12.28
CA TRP A 62 -10.46 7.54 13.17
C TRP A 62 -10.59 6.34 14.11
N LEU A 63 -10.28 5.13 13.65
CA LEU A 63 -10.27 3.93 14.49
C LEU A 63 -9.19 4.01 15.58
N GLU A 64 -7.99 4.50 15.23
CA GLU A 64 -6.90 4.71 16.17
C GLU A 64 -7.28 5.75 17.25
N GLU A 65 -7.91 6.86 16.85
CA GLU A 65 -8.46 7.87 17.79
C GLU A 65 -9.51 7.28 18.74
N ALA A 66 -10.27 6.28 18.28
CA ALA A 66 -11.25 5.56 19.08
C ALA A 66 -10.63 4.43 19.95
N GLY A 67 -9.30 4.26 19.94
CA GLY A 67 -8.59 3.22 20.68
C GLY A 67 -8.67 1.82 20.06
N VAL A 68 -9.06 1.72 18.79
CA VAL A 68 -9.10 0.47 18.03
C VAL A 68 -7.81 0.32 17.22
N PRO A 69 -7.07 -0.81 17.32
CA PRO A 69 -5.88 -1.02 16.52
C PRO A 69 -6.17 -0.94 15.01
N ALA A 70 -5.43 -0.08 14.31
CA ALA A 70 -5.60 0.16 12.88
C ALA A 70 -4.25 0.34 12.17
N VAL A 71 -4.27 0.26 10.83
CA VAL A 71 -3.10 0.54 10.00
C VAL A 71 -2.73 2.02 10.07
N ARG A 72 -1.43 2.33 10.10
CA ARG A 72 -0.93 3.71 10.14
C ARG A 72 -0.33 4.07 8.78
N ALA A 73 -0.49 5.31 8.36
CA ALA A 73 0.24 5.82 7.21
C ALA A 73 1.75 5.74 7.49
N ALA A 74 2.53 5.32 6.50
CA ALA A 74 3.97 5.43 6.56
C ALA A 74 4.39 6.90 6.43
N GLU A 75 5.39 7.31 7.20
CA GLU A 75 6.00 8.64 7.18
C GLU A 75 7.03 8.79 6.05
#